data_AF-A0A9D2VXN3-F1
#
_entry.id   AF-A0A9D2VXN3-F1
#
_cell.length_a   1.000
_cell.length_b   1.000
_cell.length_c   1.000
_cell.angle_alpha   90.00
_cell.angle_beta   90.00
_cell.angle_gamma   90.00
#
_symmetry.space_group_name_H-M   'P 1'
#
loop_
_entity.id
_entity.type
_entity.pdbx_description
1 polymer ?
#
loop_
_entity_poly.entity_id
_entity_poly.type
_entity_poly.pdbx_seq_one_letter_code
_entity_poly.pdbx_strand_id
1 'polypeptide(L)'
;MEPFLEIFGDLTISFVVKIFCAVAFAGGAIAVGAKQVRAWYDRRRERDRKYHEVMDQVAKYPEWRQQSINIQKEFTDAIKNLQNRMEEIEATTQKRERNKLRDRLLQSYRYFTSEEKNPLQAWSEMEADAFWEIFGDYEKMGGNGHVHTEVQPAMRRLEVIPMTEPERITELMQSRR
;
A
#
# COMPACT_ATOMS: atom_id res chain seq x y z
N MET A 1 -55.15 45.60 -72.06
CA MET A 1 -56.36 44.77 -71.88
C MET A 1 -56.55 43.78 -73.03
N GLU A 2 -55.99 44.00 -74.22
CA GLU A 2 -56.16 43.08 -75.37
C GLU A 2 -55.15 41.90 -75.48
N PRO A 3 -53.85 41.99 -75.15
CA PRO A 3 -52.94 40.84 -75.30
C PRO A 3 -53.07 39.77 -74.19
N PHE A 4 -53.86 40.04 -73.15
CA PHE A 4 -54.06 39.15 -72.01
C PHE A 4 -55.26 38.20 -72.20
N LEU A 5 -56.20 38.57 -73.09
CA LEU A 5 -57.43 37.82 -73.36
C LEU A 5 -57.23 36.72 -74.43
N GLU A 6 -56.21 36.84 -75.28
CA GLU A 6 -55.96 35.90 -76.39
C GLU A 6 -55.24 34.61 -75.94
N ILE A 7 -54.43 34.68 -74.87
CA ILE A 7 -53.67 33.54 -74.34
C ILE A 7 -54.48 32.73 -73.32
N PHE A 8 -55.52 33.33 -72.72
CA PHE A 8 -56.35 32.73 -71.66
C PHE A 8 -57.82 32.63 -72.07
N GLY A 9 -58.07 32.12 -73.28
CA GLY A 9 -59.41 31.74 -73.72
C GLY A 9 -60.07 30.76 -72.74
N ASP A 10 -61.19 31.20 -72.16
CA ASP A 10 -62.13 30.43 -71.32
C ASP A 10 -61.64 29.92 -69.96
N LEU A 11 -60.51 30.42 -69.46
CA LEU A 11 -60.00 30.06 -68.13
C LEU A 11 -60.31 31.15 -67.09
N THR A 12 -61.34 30.88 -66.29
CA THR A 12 -61.77 31.70 -65.14
C THR A 12 -60.57 32.10 -64.27
N ILE A 13 -60.38 33.39 -63.99
CA ILE A 13 -59.28 33.95 -63.17
C ILE A 13 -59.07 33.19 -61.84
N SER A 14 -60.16 32.67 -61.26
CA SER A 14 -60.14 31.84 -60.04
C SER A 14 -59.32 30.54 -60.20
N PHE A 15 -59.30 29.92 -61.38
CA PHE A 15 -58.56 28.69 -61.65
C PHE A 15 -57.04 28.95 -61.72
N VAL A 16 -56.62 30.05 -62.35
CA VAL A 16 -55.21 30.46 -62.43
C VAL A 16 -54.66 30.74 -61.03
N VAL A 17 -55.42 31.46 -60.19
CA VAL A 17 -55.05 31.71 -58.79
C VAL A 17 -54.92 30.41 -57.99
N LYS A 18 -55.84 29.45 -58.18
CA LYS A 18 -55.77 28.13 -57.51
C LYS A 18 -54.53 27.33 -57.92
N ILE A 19 -54.16 27.33 -59.20
CA ILE A 19 -52.93 26.67 -59.68
C ILE A 19 -51.70 27.31 -59.03
N PHE A 20 -51.63 28.64 -58.99
CA PHE A 20 -50.50 29.33 -58.36
C PHE A 20 -50.40 29.00 -56.87
N CYS A 21 -51.51 29.00 -56.13
CA CYS A 21 -51.56 28.58 -54.74
C CYS A 21 -51.15 27.10 -54.55
N ALA A 22 -51.57 26.20 -55.44
CA ALA A 22 -51.21 24.80 -55.40
C ALA A 22 -49.71 24.57 -55.65
N VAL A 23 -49.12 25.30 -56.61
CA VAL A 23 -47.68 25.26 -56.90
C VAL A 23 -46.87 25.82 -55.72
N ALA A 24 -47.31 26.95 -55.14
CA ALA A 24 -46.67 27.54 -53.96
C ALA A 24 -46.73 26.59 -52.74
N PHE A 25 -47.88 25.95 -52.53
CA PHE A 25 -48.06 24.96 -51.46
C PHE A 25 -47.20 23.71 -51.69
N ALA A 26 -47.15 23.19 -52.93
CA ALA A 26 -46.30 22.05 -53.28
C ALA A 26 -44.81 22.37 -53.10
N GLY A 27 -44.35 23.55 -53.53
CA GLY A 27 -42.99 24.01 -53.30
C GLY A 27 -42.64 24.13 -51.81
N GLY A 28 -43.55 24.69 -51.01
CA GLY A 28 -43.41 24.75 -49.56
C GLY A 28 -43.33 23.37 -48.89
N ALA A 29 -44.19 22.43 -49.31
CA ALA A 29 -44.19 21.06 -48.79
C ALA A 29 -42.88 20.32 -49.11
N ILE A 30 -42.34 20.47 -50.33
CA ILE A 30 -41.04 19.91 -50.73
C ILE A 30 -39.91 20.50 -49.89
N ALA A 31 -39.90 21.82 -49.67
CA ALA A 31 -38.87 22.49 -48.88
C ALA A 31 -38.88 22.04 -47.40
N VAL A 32 -40.08 21.87 -46.81
CA VAL A 32 -40.24 21.36 -45.43
C VAL A 32 -39.78 19.91 -45.33
N GLY A 33 -40.16 19.05 -46.28
CA GLY A 33 -39.71 17.67 -46.34
C GLY A 33 -38.17 17.57 -46.45
N ALA A 34 -37.57 18.35 -47.36
CA ALA A 34 -36.11 18.40 -47.51
C ALA A 34 -35.40 18.88 -46.24
N LYS A 35 -35.95 19.87 -45.53
CA LYS A 35 -35.40 20.36 -44.25
C LYS A 35 -35.47 19.29 -43.16
N GLN A 36 -36.58 18.55 -43.06
CA GLN A 36 -36.71 17.47 -42.08
C GLN A 36 -35.75 16.31 -42.36
N VAL A 37 -35.58 15.94 -43.64
CA VAL A 37 -34.62 14.89 -44.06
C VAL A 37 -33.18 15.30 -43.71
N ARG A 38 -32.77 16.54 -43.99
CA ARG A 38 -31.46 17.05 -43.59
C ARG A 38 -31.29 17.03 -42.07
N ALA A 39 -32.26 17.55 -41.33
CA ALA A 39 -32.22 17.56 -39.86
C ALA A 39 -32.20 16.15 -39.26
N TRP A 40 -32.83 15.16 -39.89
CA TRP A 40 -32.76 13.75 -39.49
C TRP A 40 -31.38 13.16 -39.77
N TYR A 41 -30.80 13.47 -40.93
CA TYR A 41 -29.47 13.03 -41.32
C TYR A 41 -28.38 13.60 -40.40
N ASP A 42 -28.46 14.90 -40.09
CA ASP A 42 -27.53 15.56 -39.17
C ASP A 42 -27.60 14.95 -37.76
N ARG A 43 -28.83 14.74 -37.24
CA ARG A 43 -29.03 14.04 -35.95
C ARG A 43 -28.49 12.62 -35.96
N ARG A 44 -28.61 11.89 -37.08
CA ARG A 44 -28.05 10.54 -37.22
C ARG A 44 -26.52 10.58 -37.20
N ARG A 45 -25.92 11.49 -37.97
CA ARG A 45 -24.47 11.69 -38.02
C ARG A 45 -23.87 12.05 -36.66
N GLU A 46 -24.54 12.91 -35.89
CA GLU A 46 -24.10 13.25 -34.53
C GLU A 46 -24.16 12.07 -33.57
N ARG A 47 -25.21 11.24 -33.65
CA ARG A 47 -25.29 10.01 -32.85
C ARG A 47 -24.19 9.03 -33.22
N ASP A 48 -23.96 8.82 -34.52
CA ASP A 48 -22.94 7.89 -35.00
C ASP A 48 -21.54 8.38 -34.58
N ARG A 49 -21.27 9.70 -34.62
CA ARG A 49 -20.01 10.28 -34.11
C ARG A 49 -19.81 10.00 -32.62
N LYS A 50 -20.82 10.31 -31.79
CA LYS A 50 -20.76 10.05 -30.34
C LYS A 50 -20.59 8.56 -30.04
N TYR A 51 -21.24 7.71 -30.82
CA TYR A 51 -21.12 6.26 -30.70
C TYR A 51 -19.69 5.79 -30.99
N HIS A 52 -19.07 6.26 -32.07
CA HIS A 52 -17.68 5.91 -32.40
C HIS A 52 -16.70 6.44 -31.34
N GLU A 53 -16.90 7.65 -30.84
CA GLU A 53 -16.07 8.22 -29.76
C GLU A 53 -16.11 7.38 -28.49
N VAL A 54 -17.30 6.89 -28.09
CA VAL A 54 -17.45 5.97 -26.96
C VAL A 54 -16.81 4.62 -27.27
N MET A 55 -16.99 4.09 -28.48
CA MET A 55 -16.39 2.82 -28.89
C MET A 55 -14.86 2.88 -28.90
N ASP A 56 -14.27 3.99 -29.33
CA ASP A 56 -12.82 4.20 -29.30
C ASP A 56 -12.27 4.23 -27.87
N GLN A 57 -13.05 4.74 -26.91
CA GLN A 57 -12.69 4.68 -25.49
C GLN A 57 -12.80 3.25 -24.93
N VAL A 58 -13.88 2.54 -25.27
CA VAL A 58 -14.09 1.14 -24.85
C VAL A 58 -13.03 0.23 -25.47
N ALA A 59 -12.61 0.50 -26.71
CA ALA A 59 -11.58 -0.27 -27.39
C ALA A 59 -10.21 -0.21 -26.68
N LYS A 60 -9.93 0.87 -25.95
CA LYS A 60 -8.70 1.01 -25.13
C LYS A 60 -8.78 0.33 -23.77
N TYR A 61 -9.98 -0.05 -23.33
CA TYR A 61 -10.18 -0.67 -22.01
C TYR A 61 -9.33 -1.94 -21.80
N PRO A 62 -9.20 -2.88 -22.76
CA PRO A 62 -8.34 -4.05 -22.60
C PRO A 62 -6.87 -3.69 -22.36
N GLU A 63 -6.36 -2.67 -23.03
CA GLU A 63 -4.97 -2.20 -22.86
C GLU A 63 -4.75 -1.63 -21.45
N TRP A 64 -5.64 -0.73 -21.00
CA TRP A 64 -5.56 -0.17 -19.64
C TRP A 64 -5.75 -1.22 -18.56
N ARG A 65 -6.61 -2.21 -18.80
CA ARG A 65 -6.80 -3.34 -17.90
C ARG A 65 -5.53 -4.17 -17.82
N GLN A 66 -4.89 -4.46 -18.95
CA GLN A 66 -3.64 -5.21 -18.96
C GLN A 66 -2.50 -4.44 -18.29
N GLN A 67 -2.39 -3.14 -18.55
CA GLN A 67 -1.44 -2.25 -17.87
C GLN A 67 -1.66 -2.28 -16.35
N SER A 68 -2.90 -2.17 -15.91
CA SER A 68 -3.25 -2.23 -14.49
C SER A 68 -2.87 -3.57 -13.86
N ILE A 69 -3.11 -4.69 -14.57
CA ILE A 69 -2.69 -6.04 -14.12
C ILE A 69 -1.16 -6.13 -14.01
N ASN A 70 -0.42 -5.58 -14.98
CA ASN A 70 1.04 -5.60 -14.96
C ASN A 70 1.58 -4.81 -13.76
N ILE A 71 1.06 -3.60 -13.54
CA ILE A 71 1.42 -2.76 -12.38
C ILE A 71 1.10 -3.48 -11.06
N GLN A 72 -0.06 -4.13 -10.96
CA GLN A 72 -0.41 -4.91 -9.76
C GLN A 72 0.56 -6.06 -9.51
N LYS A 73 1.01 -6.76 -10.56
CA LYS A 73 2.03 -7.82 -10.43
C LYS A 73 3.36 -7.26 -9.95
N GLU A 74 3.84 -6.18 -10.56
CA GLU A 74 5.09 -5.52 -10.16
C GLU A 74 5.06 -5.08 -8.70
N PHE A 75 3.96 -4.48 -8.24
CA PHE A 75 3.81 -4.10 -6.84
C PHE A 75 3.72 -5.30 -5.91
N THR A 76 3.00 -6.36 -6.30
CA THR A 76 2.89 -7.59 -5.50
C THR A 76 4.26 -8.24 -5.33
N ASP A 77 5.03 -8.33 -6.41
CA ASP A 77 6.39 -8.88 -6.40
C ASP A 77 7.35 -8.02 -5.57
N ALA A 78 7.25 -6.69 -5.68
CA ALA A 78 8.04 -5.76 -4.87
C ALA A 78 7.71 -5.89 -3.37
N ILE A 79 6.42 -5.97 -3.02
CA ILE A 79 5.98 -6.18 -1.63
C ILE A 79 6.51 -7.50 -1.09
N LYS A 80 6.40 -8.59 -1.86
CA LYS A 80 6.91 -9.89 -1.46
C LYS A 80 8.42 -9.87 -1.24
N ASN A 81 9.17 -9.20 -2.12
CA ASN A 81 10.62 -9.04 -1.95
C ASN A 81 10.94 -8.24 -0.67
N LEU A 82 10.23 -7.14 -0.42
CA LEU A 82 10.41 -6.35 0.80
C LEU A 82 10.10 -7.16 2.07
N GLN A 83 9.04 -7.96 2.06
CA GLN A 83 8.69 -8.85 3.18
C GLN A 83 9.84 -9.83 3.49
N ASN A 84 10.35 -10.53 2.46
CA ASN A 84 11.47 -11.44 2.63
C ASN A 84 12.72 -10.72 3.20
N ARG A 85 13.03 -9.53 2.69
CA ARG A 85 14.16 -8.73 3.19
C ARG A 85 13.95 -8.27 4.64
N MET A 86 12.73 -7.94 5.03
CA MET A 86 12.41 -7.58 6.41
C MET A 86 12.58 -8.77 7.34
N GLU A 87 12.11 -9.96 6.96
CA GLU A 87 12.32 -11.21 7.72
C GLU A 87 13.81 -11.52 7.90
N GLU A 88 14.63 -11.36 6.85
CA GLU A 88 16.09 -11.52 6.94
C GLU A 88 16.73 -10.50 7.89
N ILE A 89 16.30 -9.24 7.82
CA ILE A 89 16.80 -8.16 8.71
C ILE A 89 16.40 -8.45 10.16
N GLU A 90 15.17 -8.88 10.41
CA GLU A 90 14.69 -9.23 11.75
C GLU A 90 15.47 -10.42 12.32
N ALA A 91 15.64 -11.49 11.54
CA ALA A 91 16.41 -12.66 11.95
C ALA A 91 17.88 -12.32 12.26
N THR A 92 18.52 -11.50 11.41
CA THR A 92 19.90 -11.06 11.65
C THR A 92 20.01 -10.13 12.86
N THR A 93 19.03 -9.24 13.07
CA THR A 93 18.97 -8.35 14.23
C THR A 93 18.77 -9.15 15.51
N GLN A 94 17.81 -10.07 15.56
CA GLN A 94 17.58 -10.95 16.69
C GLN A 94 18.84 -11.76 17.04
N LYS A 95 19.53 -12.30 16.03
CA LYS A 95 20.80 -13.01 16.23
C LYS A 95 21.89 -12.11 16.83
N ARG A 96 22.00 -10.85 16.35
CA ARG A 96 22.97 -9.88 16.88
C ARG A 96 22.66 -9.49 18.32
N GLU A 97 21.41 -9.18 18.63
CA GLU A 97 20.99 -8.83 20.00
C GLU A 97 21.21 -10.00 20.96
N ARG A 98 20.83 -11.23 20.59
CA ARG A 98 21.14 -12.44 21.36
C ARG A 98 22.65 -12.60 21.61
N ASN A 99 23.48 -12.29 20.62
CA ASN A 99 24.94 -12.36 20.79
C ASN A 99 25.48 -11.27 21.72
N LYS A 100 24.91 -10.06 21.70
CA LYS A 100 25.26 -8.99 22.65
C LYS A 100 24.88 -9.37 24.08
N LEU A 101 23.67 -9.92 24.27
CA LEU A 101 23.22 -10.44 25.57
C LEU A 101 24.16 -11.55 26.05
N ARG A 102 24.51 -12.50 25.19
CA ARG A 102 25.48 -13.55 25.49
C ARG A 102 26.82 -12.97 25.93
N ASP A 103 27.35 -12.00 25.22
CA ASP A 103 28.64 -11.38 25.56
C ASP A 103 28.57 -10.68 26.94
N ARG A 104 27.50 -9.92 27.19
CA ARG A 104 27.28 -9.27 28.49
C ARG A 104 27.19 -10.27 29.63
N LEU A 105 26.45 -11.38 29.44
CA LEU A 105 26.36 -12.45 30.43
C LEU A 105 27.73 -13.10 30.70
N LEU A 106 28.55 -13.30 29.67
CA LEU A 106 29.90 -13.85 29.82
C LEU A 106 30.86 -12.87 30.51
N GLN A 107 30.72 -11.57 30.27
CA GLN A 107 31.50 -10.55 30.98
C GLN A 107 31.15 -10.54 32.47
N SER A 108 29.85 -10.52 32.80
CA SER A 108 29.39 -10.61 34.19
C SER A 108 29.87 -11.89 34.85
N TYR A 109 29.72 -13.04 34.18
CA TYR A 109 30.24 -14.32 34.65
C TYR A 109 31.72 -14.24 35.02
N ARG A 110 32.58 -13.79 34.08
CA ARG A 110 34.02 -13.66 34.31
C ARG A 110 34.36 -12.75 35.48
N TYR A 111 33.59 -11.69 35.71
CA TYR A 111 33.80 -10.79 36.83
C TYR A 111 33.41 -11.43 38.17
N PHE A 112 32.18 -11.92 38.27
CA PHE A 112 31.63 -12.39 39.54
C PHE A 112 32.19 -13.74 39.99
N THR A 113 32.61 -14.60 39.06
CA THR A 113 33.23 -15.90 39.41
C THR A 113 34.76 -15.84 39.50
N SER A 114 35.37 -14.67 39.33
CA SER A 114 36.80 -14.52 39.53
C SER A 114 37.10 -14.35 41.02
N GLU A 115 37.93 -15.21 41.57
CA GLU A 115 38.40 -15.11 42.96
C GLU A 115 39.24 -13.85 43.22
N GLU A 116 39.89 -13.32 42.17
CA GLU A 116 40.69 -12.09 42.27
C GLU A 116 39.80 -10.84 42.36
N LYS A 117 38.77 -10.77 41.51
CA LYS A 117 37.89 -9.59 41.42
C LYS A 117 36.73 -9.63 42.40
N ASN A 118 36.26 -10.82 42.74
CA ASN A 118 35.17 -11.05 43.68
C ASN A 118 35.57 -12.16 44.68
N PRO A 119 36.46 -11.87 45.65
CA PRO A 119 36.96 -12.88 46.59
C PRO A 119 35.86 -13.52 47.43
N LEU A 120 34.82 -12.74 47.76
CA LEU A 120 33.68 -13.23 48.55
C LEU A 120 32.72 -14.11 47.74
N GLN A 121 32.88 -14.21 46.41
CA GLN A 121 31.97 -14.95 45.53
C GLN A 121 30.49 -14.65 45.82
N ALA A 122 30.20 -13.39 46.09
CA ALA A 122 28.89 -12.87 46.42
C ALA A 122 28.52 -11.71 45.49
N TRP A 123 27.25 -11.36 45.43
CA TRP A 123 26.71 -10.22 44.70
C TRP A 123 25.50 -9.63 45.41
N SER A 124 25.22 -8.35 45.15
CA SER A 124 24.05 -7.72 45.74
C SER A 124 22.77 -8.25 45.08
N GLU A 125 21.65 -8.18 45.80
CA GLU A 125 20.32 -8.48 45.26
C GLU A 125 20.05 -7.72 43.95
N MET A 126 20.43 -6.43 43.88
CA MET A 126 20.30 -5.64 42.65
C MET A 126 21.15 -6.17 41.48
N GLU A 127 22.38 -6.62 41.74
CA GLU A 127 23.26 -7.20 40.71
C GLU A 127 22.71 -8.53 40.21
N ALA A 128 22.21 -9.36 41.12
CA ALA A 128 21.60 -10.64 40.81
C ALA A 128 20.34 -10.44 39.95
N ASP A 129 19.45 -9.54 40.34
CA ASP A 129 18.23 -9.23 39.59
C ASP A 129 18.52 -8.74 38.17
N ALA A 130 19.44 -7.79 38.03
CA ALA A 130 19.85 -7.27 36.73
C ALA A 130 20.45 -8.35 35.83
N PHE A 131 21.24 -9.27 36.41
CA PHE A 131 21.79 -10.39 35.66
C PHE A 131 20.70 -11.36 35.20
N TRP A 132 19.77 -11.73 36.09
CA TRP A 132 18.69 -12.67 35.76
C TRP A 132 17.68 -12.11 34.78
N GLU A 133 17.44 -10.79 34.77
CA GLU A 133 16.63 -10.13 33.74
C GLU A 133 17.27 -10.26 32.36
N ILE A 134 18.58 -9.94 32.24
CA ILE A 134 19.34 -10.09 30.99
C ILE A 134 19.37 -11.55 30.54
N PHE A 135 19.53 -12.48 31.49
CA PHE A 135 19.50 -13.91 31.21
C PHE A 135 18.14 -14.37 30.69
N GLY A 136 17.05 -13.90 31.31
CA GLY A 136 15.69 -14.19 30.86
C GLY A 136 15.41 -13.67 29.46
N ASP A 137 15.90 -12.47 29.12
CA ASP A 137 15.76 -11.94 27.76
C ASP A 137 16.61 -12.71 26.74
N TYR A 138 17.80 -13.17 27.14
CA TYR A 138 18.62 -14.06 26.34
C TYR A 138 17.89 -15.38 26.06
N GLU A 139 17.25 -16.00 27.06
CA GLU A 139 16.44 -17.22 26.91
C GLU A 139 15.24 -16.99 25.98
N LYS A 140 14.48 -15.90 26.16
CA LYS A 140 13.34 -15.56 25.30
C LYS A 140 13.75 -15.43 23.83
N MET A 141 14.99 -14.99 23.55
CA MET A 141 15.56 -14.93 22.21
C MET A 141 16.14 -16.26 21.71
N GLY A 142 15.84 -17.39 22.38
CA GLY A 142 16.35 -18.72 22.04
C GLY A 142 17.83 -18.89 22.37
N GLY A 143 18.33 -18.16 23.36
CA GLY A 143 19.67 -18.33 23.91
C GLY A 143 19.84 -19.71 24.57
N ASN A 144 20.97 -20.38 24.32
CA ASN A 144 21.29 -21.70 24.87
C ASN A 144 22.82 -21.96 24.83
N GLY A 145 23.26 -23.13 25.30
CA GLY A 145 24.63 -23.62 25.23
C GLY A 145 25.40 -23.35 26.52
N HIS A 146 26.66 -22.91 26.39
CA HIS A 146 27.57 -22.66 27.52
C HIS A 146 26.99 -21.74 28.61
N VAL A 147 26.11 -20.80 28.21
CA VAL A 147 25.42 -19.91 29.16
C VAL A 147 24.49 -20.68 30.10
N HIS A 148 23.84 -21.74 29.63
CA HIS A 148 23.00 -22.61 30.45
C HIS A 148 23.79 -23.69 31.19
N THR A 149 24.82 -24.25 30.55
CA THR A 149 25.54 -25.38 31.13
C THR A 149 26.58 -24.98 32.17
N GLU A 150 27.18 -23.80 32.04
CA GLU A 150 28.27 -23.35 32.91
C GLU A 150 27.96 -22.03 33.62
N VAL A 151 27.56 -21.00 32.87
CA VAL A 151 27.33 -19.67 33.46
C VAL A 151 26.17 -19.71 34.44
N GLN A 152 24.99 -20.20 34.06
CA GLN A 152 23.82 -20.23 34.92
C GLN A 152 24.07 -20.98 36.25
N PRO A 153 24.62 -22.21 36.26
CA PRO A 153 24.92 -22.90 37.52
C PRO A 153 25.96 -22.17 38.37
N ALA A 154 26.99 -21.58 37.76
CA ALA A 154 28.01 -20.85 38.49
C ALA A 154 27.46 -19.58 39.15
N MET A 155 26.64 -18.82 38.42
CA MET A 155 26.03 -17.60 38.93
C MET A 155 25.01 -17.90 40.05
N ARG A 156 24.31 -19.03 39.99
CA ARG A 156 23.42 -19.49 41.08
C ARG A 156 24.14 -19.88 42.37
N ARG A 157 25.45 -20.18 42.30
CA ARG A 157 26.25 -20.51 43.49
C ARG A 157 26.72 -19.27 44.26
N LEU A 158 26.65 -18.09 43.65
CA LEU A 158 27.06 -16.85 44.29
C LEU A 158 26.08 -16.49 45.41
N GLU A 159 26.62 -16.06 46.55
CA GLU A 159 25.79 -15.60 47.66
C GLU A 159 25.12 -14.27 47.31
N VAL A 160 23.79 -14.19 47.47
CA VAL A 160 23.04 -12.94 47.27
C VAL A 160 22.97 -12.19 48.60
N ILE A 161 23.56 -10.99 48.65
CA ILE A 161 23.50 -10.11 49.81
C ILE A 161 22.28 -9.18 49.67
N PRO A 162 21.30 -9.23 50.59
CA PRO A 162 20.12 -8.37 50.56
C PRO A 162 20.49 -6.88 50.66
N MET A 163 19.73 -6.01 50.00
CA MET A 163 19.96 -4.56 50.10
C MET A 163 19.67 -3.99 51.49
N THR A 164 18.98 -4.75 52.34
CA THR A 164 18.67 -4.39 53.73
C THR A 164 19.88 -4.51 54.68
N GLU A 165 20.99 -5.11 54.25
CA GLU A 165 22.21 -5.34 55.05
C GLU A 165 23.36 -4.43 54.56
N PRO A 166 23.36 -3.12 54.88
CA PRO A 166 24.28 -2.15 54.29
C PRO A 166 25.75 -2.40 54.65
N GLU A 167 26.02 -2.98 55.83
CA GLU A 167 27.37 -3.30 56.28
C GLU A 167 28.02 -4.36 55.38
N ARG A 168 27.27 -5.43 55.06
CA ARG A 168 27.73 -6.51 54.18
C ARG A 168 27.86 -6.06 52.73
N ILE A 169 26.97 -5.19 52.26
CA ILE A 169 27.11 -4.56 50.93
C ILE A 169 28.39 -3.72 50.87
N THR A 170 28.69 -2.97 51.93
CA THR A 170 29.91 -2.15 51.99
C THR A 170 31.16 -3.03 52.00
N GLU A 171 31.18 -4.10 52.79
CA GLU A 171 32.26 -5.10 52.82
C GLU A 171 32.45 -5.74 51.45
N LEU A 172 31.36 -6.14 50.78
CA LEU A 172 31.39 -6.68 49.42
C LEU A 172 32.04 -5.70 48.45
N MET A 173 31.61 -4.45 48.43
CA MET A 173 32.16 -3.43 47.53
C MET A 173 33.65 -3.15 47.81
N GLN A 174 34.06 -3.16 49.08
CA GLN A 174 35.47 -2.97 49.47
C GLN A 174 36.36 -4.17 49.13
N SER A 175 35.80 -5.39 49.15
CA SER A 175 36.54 -6.61 48.83
C SER A 175 36.89 -6.73 47.35
N ARG A 176 36.13 -6.05 46.48
CA ARG A 176 36.26 -6.15 45.02
C ARG A 176 37.28 -5.16 44.49
N ARG A 177 38.01 -5.57 43.45
CA ARG A 177 39.03 -4.75 42.75
C ARG A 177 38.72 -4.59 41.27
#